data_AF-A0A6J2RCF8-F1
#
_entry.id   AF-A0A6J2RCF8-F1
#
_cell.length_a   1.000
_cell.length_b   1.000
_cell.length_c   1.000
_cell.angle_alpha   90.00
_cell.angle_beta   90.00
_cell.angle_gamma   90.00
#
_symmetry.space_group_name_H-M   'P 1'
#
loop_
_entity.id
_entity.type
_entity.pdbx_description
1 polymer ?
#
loop_
_entity_poly.entity_id
_entity_poly.type
_entity_poly.pdbx_seq_one_letter_code
_entity_poly.pdbx_strand_id
1 'polypeptide(L)'
;MVMALFLVLLVILPKYSQGKHLLRFLTFCQTNVTGDDQYDIEFDGDQLLYVDTVTYQVVQRLPEFAEQWIPDPGLAKDTYLSIGTCKYNIPRAIKGEHHPPEAIASPTSMIYPKQEMEVDVPNTLICFVNDFHPPTVDITWTRNGQLVDLSEVSQTQYYSNKDFSFRISSYLEFTPQESDIYSCSVDHISLQAPLTKFWSKSFEVHTDHQAVETAVCVGGVILGLIGVFTGLWFIIKANKSCQT
;
A
#
# COMPACT_ATOMS: atom_id res chain seq x y z
N MET A 1 44.97 -32.31 -42.93
CA MET A 1 45.08 -32.13 -41.46
C MET A 1 44.03 -31.10 -41.06
N VAL A 2 42.83 -31.55 -40.69
CA VAL A 2 41.69 -30.67 -40.39
C VAL A 2 41.76 -30.32 -38.91
N MET A 3 42.02 -29.06 -38.60
CA MET A 3 42.14 -28.56 -37.24
C MET A 3 40.73 -28.34 -36.67
N ALA A 4 40.25 -29.28 -35.86
CA ALA A 4 38.98 -29.14 -35.17
C ALA A 4 39.12 -28.11 -34.04
N LEU A 5 38.45 -26.96 -34.19
CA LEU A 5 38.40 -25.91 -33.19
C LEU A 5 37.39 -26.32 -32.10
N PHE A 6 37.87 -26.80 -30.96
CA PHE A 6 37.01 -27.07 -29.79
C PHE A 6 36.68 -25.74 -29.11
N LEU A 7 35.47 -25.21 -29.36
CA LEU A 7 34.89 -24.09 -28.63
C LEU A 7 34.43 -24.60 -27.25
N VAL A 8 35.26 -24.40 -26.22
CA VAL A 8 34.88 -24.63 -24.83
C VAL A 8 33.98 -23.48 -24.40
N LEU A 9 32.67 -23.69 -24.42
CA LEU A 9 31.70 -22.77 -23.84
C LEU A 9 31.80 -22.89 -22.31
N LEU A 10 32.50 -21.96 -21.66
CA LEU A 10 32.48 -21.80 -20.21
C LEU A 10 31.07 -21.35 -19.81
N VAL A 11 30.22 -22.28 -19.42
CA VAL A 11 28.98 -21.98 -18.68
C VAL A 11 29.43 -21.46 -17.31
N ILE A 12 29.59 -20.15 -17.20
CA ILE A 12 29.67 -19.50 -15.90
C ILE A 12 28.26 -19.63 -15.31
N LEU A 13 28.04 -20.68 -14.51
CA LEU A 13 26.89 -20.72 -13.62
C LEU A 13 26.92 -19.40 -12.83
N PRO A 14 25.83 -18.61 -12.82
CA PRO A 14 25.80 -17.41 -12.00
C PRO A 14 26.18 -17.83 -10.60
N LYS A 15 27.25 -17.22 -10.05
CA LYS A 15 27.57 -17.35 -8.63
C LYS A 15 26.25 -17.15 -7.89
N TYR A 16 25.85 -18.17 -7.15
CA TYR A 16 24.67 -18.12 -6.28
C TYR A 16 24.77 -16.80 -5.51
N SER A 17 23.90 -15.84 -5.85
CA SER A 17 23.88 -14.56 -5.19
C SER A 17 23.38 -14.84 -3.79
N GLN A 18 24.29 -15.01 -2.82
CA GLN A 18 23.90 -15.07 -1.42
C GLN A 18 23.32 -13.70 -1.08
N GLY A 19 21.99 -13.59 -1.15
CA GLY A 19 21.27 -12.45 -0.60
C GLY A 19 21.58 -12.37 0.90
N LYS A 20 21.83 -11.16 1.39
CA LYS A 20 21.82 -10.91 2.83
C LYS A 20 20.36 -10.85 3.25
N HIS A 21 19.95 -11.75 4.13
CA HIS A 21 18.62 -11.75 4.73
C HIS A 21 18.67 -11.17 6.14
N LEU A 22 17.60 -10.52 6.57
CA LEU A 22 17.47 -9.91 7.89
C LEU A 22 16.32 -10.59 8.65
N LEU A 23 16.66 -11.23 9.76
CA LEU A 23 15.69 -11.74 10.73
C LEU A 23 15.67 -10.80 11.95
N ARG A 24 14.51 -10.24 12.28
CA ARG A 24 14.32 -9.33 13.43
C ARG A 24 13.45 -10.00 14.47
N PHE A 25 13.83 -9.83 15.73
CA PHE A 25 13.02 -10.16 16.90
C PHE A 25 12.74 -8.85 17.60
N LEU A 26 11.48 -8.46 17.67
CA LEU A 26 11.06 -7.16 18.16
C LEU A 26 10.27 -7.35 19.43
N THR A 27 10.62 -6.58 20.46
CA THR A 27 9.83 -6.45 21.68
C THR A 27 9.50 -4.98 21.85
N PHE A 28 8.21 -4.68 21.90
CA PHE A 28 7.71 -3.36 22.21
C PHE A 28 6.94 -3.41 23.54
N CYS A 29 7.14 -2.39 24.37
CA CYS A 29 6.34 -2.17 25.56
C CYS A 29 6.24 -0.67 25.83
N GLN A 30 5.13 -0.24 26.43
CA GLN A 30 5.00 1.10 26.99
C GLN A 30 4.28 1.06 28.34
N THR A 31 4.30 2.18 29.06
CA THR A 31 3.71 2.27 30.42
C THR A 31 2.38 3.01 30.45
N ASN A 32 2.06 3.76 29.40
CA ASN A 32 0.89 4.66 29.37
C ASN A 32 -0.38 3.92 28.93
N VAL A 33 -0.23 2.88 28.12
CA VAL A 33 -1.31 2.03 27.62
C VAL A 33 -1.11 0.62 28.16
N THR A 34 -2.19 -0.03 28.57
CA THR A 34 -2.13 -1.40 29.08
C THR A 34 -2.58 -2.36 27.98
N GLY A 35 -1.80 -3.40 27.73
CA GLY A 35 -2.17 -4.47 26.80
C GLY A 35 -1.78 -4.24 25.34
N ASP A 36 -0.94 -3.25 25.06
CA ASP A 36 -0.41 -2.94 23.73
C ASP A 36 1.06 -3.36 23.57
N ASP A 37 1.58 -4.13 24.53
CA ASP A 37 2.89 -4.77 24.39
C ASP A 37 2.88 -5.74 23.22
N GLN A 38 4.02 -5.82 22.53
CA GLN A 38 4.15 -6.67 21.35
C GLN A 38 5.44 -7.46 21.38
N TYR A 39 5.36 -8.66 20.83
CA TYR A 39 6.52 -9.46 20.46
C TYR A 39 6.28 -10.08 19.09
N ASP A 40 7.14 -9.76 18.13
CA ASP A 40 7.02 -10.23 16.76
C ASP A 40 8.37 -10.64 16.15
N ILE A 41 8.30 -11.55 15.19
CA ILE A 41 9.44 -12.00 14.40
C ILE A 41 9.18 -11.64 12.94
N GLU A 42 10.12 -10.93 12.34
CA GLU A 42 10.07 -10.50 10.95
C GLU A 42 11.24 -11.07 10.14
N PHE A 43 11.00 -11.42 8.87
CA PHE A 43 12.01 -11.83 7.90
C PHE A 43 11.94 -10.91 6.68
N ASP A 44 13.05 -10.24 6.37
CA ASP A 44 13.19 -9.29 5.25
C ASP A 44 12.14 -8.15 5.22
N GLY A 45 11.52 -7.85 6.36
CA GLY A 45 10.51 -6.79 6.53
C GLY A 45 9.07 -7.28 6.51
N ASP A 46 8.85 -8.58 6.35
CA ASP A 46 7.55 -9.23 6.45
C ASP A 46 7.44 -9.97 7.78
N GLN A 47 6.29 -9.85 8.45
CA GLN A 47 6.06 -10.57 9.70
C GLN A 47 5.86 -12.07 9.42
N LEU A 48 6.62 -12.89 10.15
CA LEU A 48 6.45 -14.34 10.18
C LEU A 48 5.38 -14.74 11.20
N LEU A 49 5.51 -14.21 12.41
CA LEU A 49 4.62 -14.51 13.54
C LEU A 49 4.65 -13.39 14.58
N TYR A 50 3.68 -13.43 15.48
CA TYR A 50 3.69 -12.68 16.73
C TYR A 50 3.27 -13.57 17.89
N VAL A 51 3.49 -13.10 19.11
CA VAL A 51 2.95 -13.72 20.32
C VAL A 51 1.87 -12.81 20.88
N ASP A 52 0.66 -13.33 20.98
CA ASP A 52 -0.44 -12.65 21.65
C ASP A 52 -0.07 -12.49 23.13
N THR A 53 0.08 -11.25 23.60
CA THR A 53 0.66 -10.96 24.93
C THR A 53 -0.34 -11.14 26.07
N VAL A 54 -1.61 -11.41 25.75
CA VAL A 54 -2.68 -11.70 26.72
C VAL A 54 -2.79 -13.21 26.96
N THR A 55 -2.84 -13.98 25.87
CA THR A 55 -3.03 -15.44 25.89
C THR A 55 -1.72 -16.21 25.83
N TYR A 56 -0.62 -15.55 25.49
CA TYR A 56 0.70 -16.13 25.22
C TYR A 56 0.70 -17.20 24.13
N GLN A 57 -0.24 -17.11 23.20
CA GLN A 57 -0.28 -17.98 22.02
C GLN A 57 0.60 -17.41 20.91
N VAL A 58 1.35 -18.30 20.25
CA VAL A 58 2.12 -17.94 19.06
C VAL A 58 1.19 -17.98 17.86
N VAL A 59 1.06 -16.84 17.17
CA VAL A 59 0.18 -16.67 16.01
C VAL A 59 1.03 -16.43 14.77
N GLN A 60 0.98 -17.36 13.83
CA GLN A 60 1.64 -17.21 12.54
C GLN A 60 0.86 -16.26 11.65
N ARG A 61 1.57 -15.42 10.88
CA ARG A 61 0.94 -14.38 10.06
C ARG A 61 0.08 -14.96 8.94
N LEU A 62 0.52 -16.06 8.34
CA LEU A 62 -0.16 -16.74 7.23
C LEU A 62 -0.31 -18.23 7.54
N PRO A 63 -1.42 -18.86 7.13
CA PRO A 63 -1.65 -20.28 7.39
C PRO A 63 -0.63 -21.19 6.70
N GLU A 64 -0.14 -20.83 5.51
CA GLU A 64 0.88 -21.60 4.79
C GLU A 64 2.22 -21.71 5.55
N PHE A 65 2.51 -20.76 6.44
CA PHE A 65 3.68 -20.82 7.31
C PHE A 65 3.61 -21.97 8.31
N ALA A 66 2.40 -22.30 8.78
CA ALA A 66 2.17 -23.41 9.71
C ALA A 66 2.49 -24.78 9.08
N GLU A 67 2.43 -24.88 7.75
CA GLU A 67 2.77 -26.12 7.03
C GLU A 67 4.29 -26.32 6.89
N GLN A 68 5.07 -25.24 6.96
CA GLN A 68 6.50 -25.26 6.65
C GLN A 68 7.39 -25.27 7.89
N TRP A 69 6.97 -24.61 8.97
CA TRP A 69 7.74 -24.58 10.21
C TRP A 69 6.84 -24.58 11.45
N ILE A 70 7.36 -25.17 12.53
CA ILE A 70 6.75 -25.14 13.86
C ILE A 70 7.51 -24.09 14.69
N PRO A 71 6.83 -23.07 15.25
CA PRO A 71 7.48 -22.10 16.13
C PRO A 71 8.14 -22.76 17.34
N ASP A 72 9.19 -22.12 17.87
CA ASP A 72 9.88 -22.61 19.07
C ASP A 72 8.87 -22.75 20.24
N PRO A 73 8.71 -23.94 20.85
CA PRO A 73 7.84 -24.12 22.02
C PRO A 73 8.20 -23.22 23.21
N GLY A 74 9.44 -22.74 23.30
CA GLY A 74 9.91 -21.81 24.33
C GLY A 74 9.51 -20.36 24.09
N LEU A 75 9.03 -20.01 22.89
CA LEU A 75 8.86 -18.61 22.46
C LEU A 75 7.90 -17.82 23.36
N ALA A 76 6.81 -18.44 23.81
CA ALA A 76 5.85 -17.80 24.71
C ALA A 76 6.49 -17.41 26.05
N LYS A 77 7.35 -18.27 26.60
CA LYS A 77 8.09 -18.00 27.83
C LYS A 77 9.13 -16.90 27.63
N ASP A 78 9.86 -16.96 26.52
CA ASP A 78 10.86 -15.94 26.19
C ASP A 78 10.19 -14.57 25.98
N THR A 79 9.01 -14.55 25.37
CA THR A 79 8.19 -13.35 25.23
C THR A 79 7.80 -12.77 26.59
N TYR A 80 7.29 -13.60 27.51
CA TYR A 80 6.94 -13.18 28.87
C TYR A 80 8.13 -12.51 29.57
N LEU A 81 9.31 -13.12 29.49
CA LEU A 81 10.54 -12.59 30.08
C LEU A 81 11.01 -11.30 29.39
N SER A 82 10.92 -11.24 28.05
CA SER A 82 11.33 -10.08 27.26
C SER A 82 10.47 -8.86 27.59
N ILE A 83 9.14 -9.01 27.59
CA ILE A 83 8.20 -7.93 27.94
C ILE A 83 8.39 -7.48 29.39
N GLY A 84 8.54 -8.44 30.33
CA GLY A 84 8.83 -8.12 31.73
C GLY A 84 10.12 -7.32 31.91
N THR A 85 11.17 -7.69 31.16
CA THR A 85 12.46 -6.97 31.14
C THR A 85 12.32 -5.59 30.54
N CYS A 86 11.58 -5.45 29.44
CA CYS A 86 11.29 -4.18 28.79
C CYS A 86 10.61 -3.21 29.78
N LYS A 87 9.50 -3.63 30.40
CA LYS A 87 8.76 -2.82 31.38
C LYS A 87 9.58 -2.48 32.62
N TYR A 88 10.40 -3.41 33.10
CA TYR A 88 11.32 -3.16 34.21
C TYR A 88 12.34 -2.07 33.88
N ASN A 89 12.82 -2.01 32.64
CA ASN A 89 13.88 -1.08 32.23
C ASN A 89 13.37 0.31 31.85
N ILE A 90 12.14 0.48 31.34
CA ILE A 90 11.60 1.80 30.95
C ILE A 90 11.83 2.90 32.00
N PRO A 91 11.36 2.78 33.26
CA PRO A 91 11.52 3.86 34.24
C PRO A 91 12.99 4.14 34.60
N ARG A 92 13.86 3.13 34.47
CA ARG A 92 15.31 3.26 34.70
C ARG A 92 15.98 4.01 33.54
N ALA A 93 15.61 3.68 32.31
CA ALA A 93 16.08 4.37 31.10
C ALA A 93 15.63 5.84 31.09
N ILE A 94 14.34 6.12 31.39
CA ILE A 94 13.83 7.49 31.51
C ILE A 94 14.66 8.29 32.52
N LYS A 95 14.94 7.73 33.69
CA LYS A 95 15.77 8.40 34.70
C LYS A 95 17.21 8.59 34.24
N GLY A 96 17.81 7.57 33.59
CA GLY A 96 19.18 7.60 33.09
C GLY A 96 19.41 8.63 31.99
N GLU A 97 18.42 8.81 31.11
CA GLU A 97 18.41 9.79 30.01
C GLU A 97 17.86 11.16 30.44
N HIS A 98 17.75 11.43 31.74
CA HIS A 98 17.28 12.70 32.29
C HIS A 98 15.85 13.11 31.87
N HIS A 99 14.94 12.15 31.74
CA HIS A 99 13.54 12.35 31.33
C HIS A 99 13.44 12.95 29.92
N PRO A 100 13.87 12.20 28.88
CA PRO A 100 13.75 12.66 27.52
C PRO A 100 12.27 12.87 27.16
N PRO A 101 11.96 13.82 26.25
CA PRO A 101 10.60 13.98 25.75
C PRO A 101 10.18 12.71 24.97
N GLU A 102 8.88 12.43 24.95
CA GLU A 102 8.33 11.36 24.13
C GLU A 102 8.54 11.67 22.64
N ALA A 103 8.96 10.66 21.87
CA ALA A 103 9.06 10.79 20.44
C ALA A 103 7.66 10.89 19.84
N ILE A 104 7.43 11.91 19.01
CA ILE A 104 6.14 12.13 18.36
C ILE A 104 6.37 12.27 16.86
N ALA A 105 5.74 11.41 16.07
CA ALA A 105 5.78 11.43 14.61
C ALA A 105 4.36 11.36 14.05
N SER A 106 4.06 12.19 13.06
CA SER A 106 2.73 12.23 12.43
C SER A 106 2.55 11.14 11.38
N PRO A 107 1.40 10.44 11.37
CA PRO A 107 1.16 9.37 10.41
C PRO A 107 1.05 9.91 8.99
N THR A 108 1.46 9.06 8.05
CA THR A 108 1.01 9.12 6.66
C THR A 108 -0.08 8.07 6.45
N SER A 109 -1.01 8.30 5.51
CA SER A 109 -2.05 7.32 5.19
C SER A 109 -2.38 7.26 3.71
N MET A 110 -2.73 6.07 3.25
CA MET A 110 -3.16 5.78 1.87
C MET A 110 -4.34 4.83 1.88
N ILE A 111 -5.24 4.99 0.91
CA ILE A 111 -6.34 4.04 0.68
C ILE A 111 -6.20 3.47 -0.73
N TYR A 112 -6.29 2.14 -0.83
CA TYR A 112 -6.27 1.43 -2.10
C TYR A 112 -7.05 0.11 -2.01
N PRO A 113 -7.61 -0.39 -3.12
CA PRO A 113 -8.29 -1.68 -3.14
C PRO A 113 -7.26 -2.82 -3.18
N LYS A 114 -7.65 -3.97 -2.63
CA LYS A 114 -6.84 -5.20 -2.65
C LYS A 114 -6.70 -5.76 -4.07
N GLN A 115 -7.74 -5.62 -4.88
CA GLN A 115 -7.81 -6.10 -6.27
C GLN A 115 -8.32 -4.99 -7.19
N GLU A 116 -8.14 -5.18 -8.50
CA GLU A 116 -8.75 -4.30 -9.50
C GLU A 116 -10.27 -4.20 -9.31
N MET A 117 -10.82 -3.05 -9.69
CA MET A 117 -12.16 -2.65 -9.30
C MET A 117 -13.21 -3.10 -10.32
N GLU A 118 -14.02 -4.07 -9.96
CA GLU A 118 -15.21 -4.50 -10.71
C GLU A 118 -16.49 -4.15 -9.95
N VAL A 119 -17.51 -3.65 -10.66
CA VAL A 119 -18.80 -3.31 -10.06
C VAL A 119 -19.51 -4.60 -9.65
N ASP A 120 -20.17 -4.60 -8.49
CA ASP A 120 -20.89 -5.75 -7.94
C ASP A 120 -20.02 -6.99 -7.62
N VAL A 121 -18.70 -6.86 -7.67
CA VAL A 121 -17.74 -7.92 -7.28
C VAL A 121 -17.13 -7.59 -5.92
N PRO A 122 -17.24 -8.48 -4.90
CA PRO A 122 -16.66 -8.24 -3.58
C PRO A 122 -15.17 -7.92 -3.63
N ASN A 123 -14.75 -6.93 -2.86
CA ASN A 123 -13.36 -6.49 -2.76
C ASN A 123 -13.07 -6.01 -1.31
N THR A 124 -11.84 -5.59 -1.06
CA THR A 124 -11.40 -5.05 0.24
C THR A 124 -10.67 -3.75 0.03
N LEU A 125 -11.09 -2.67 0.69
CA LEU A 125 -10.29 -1.45 0.80
C LEU A 125 -9.29 -1.60 1.93
N ILE A 126 -8.07 -1.14 1.68
CA ILE A 126 -6.97 -1.15 2.63
C ILE A 126 -6.63 0.30 2.95
N CYS A 127 -6.74 0.69 4.22
CA CYS A 127 -6.16 1.92 4.74
C CYS A 127 -4.83 1.58 5.39
N PHE A 128 -3.75 1.90 4.69
CA PHE A 128 -2.39 1.73 5.20
C PHE A 128 -1.96 3.01 5.91
N VAL A 129 -1.61 2.91 7.19
CA VAL A 129 -1.14 4.01 8.03
C VAL A 129 0.29 3.73 8.43
N ASN A 130 1.19 4.69 8.26
CA ASN A 130 2.62 4.49 8.39
C ASN A 130 3.33 5.69 9.04
N ASP A 131 4.57 5.49 9.47
CA ASP A 131 5.51 6.54 9.91
C ASP A 131 5.08 7.31 11.17
N PHE A 132 4.34 6.68 12.08
CA PHE A 132 3.84 7.33 13.31
C PHE A 132 4.49 6.81 14.59
N HIS A 133 4.47 7.65 15.62
CA HIS A 133 4.85 7.33 16.99
C HIS A 133 4.18 8.32 17.94
N PRO A 134 3.68 7.91 19.12
CA PRO A 134 3.57 6.53 19.65
C PRO A 134 2.60 5.65 18.84
N PRO A 135 2.53 4.33 19.08
CA PRO A 135 1.72 3.44 18.25
C PRO A 135 0.21 3.63 18.39
N THR A 136 -0.29 4.41 19.36
CA THR A 136 -1.74 4.57 19.56
C THR A 136 -2.37 5.43 18.48
N VAL A 137 -3.17 4.81 17.60
CA VAL A 137 -3.98 5.49 16.58
C VAL A 137 -5.41 4.95 16.57
N ASP A 138 -6.38 5.82 16.27
CA ASP A 138 -7.76 5.43 16.05
C ASP A 138 -8.10 5.55 14.56
N ILE A 139 -8.56 4.45 13.95
CA ILE A 139 -8.91 4.41 12.52
C ILE A 139 -10.40 4.18 12.37
N THR A 140 -11.06 5.10 11.66
CA THR A 140 -12.50 5.04 11.39
C THR A 140 -12.78 5.04 9.90
N TRP A 141 -13.76 4.24 9.49
CA TRP A 141 -14.23 4.18 8.11
C TRP A 141 -15.58 4.87 7.96
N THR A 142 -15.77 5.58 6.85
CA THR A 142 -17.09 6.03 6.41
C THR A 142 -17.37 5.59 4.98
N ARG A 143 -18.66 5.36 4.69
CA ARG A 143 -19.21 5.16 3.35
C ARG A 143 -20.28 6.22 3.14
N ASN A 144 -20.11 7.06 2.12
CA ASN A 144 -21.00 8.17 1.79
C ASN A 144 -21.27 9.09 2.99
N GLY A 145 -20.24 9.32 3.83
CA GLY A 145 -20.31 10.15 5.04
C GLY A 145 -20.96 9.48 6.26
N GLN A 146 -21.40 8.22 6.15
CA GLN A 146 -21.94 7.44 7.27
C GLN A 146 -20.87 6.49 7.82
N LEU A 147 -20.80 6.36 9.14
CA LEU A 147 -19.89 5.41 9.80
C LEU A 147 -20.20 3.98 9.37
N VAL A 148 -19.16 3.22 9.06
CA VAL A 148 -19.26 1.79 8.77
C VAL A 148 -19.29 0.99 10.08
N ASP A 149 -19.97 -0.16 10.08
CA ASP A 149 -20.01 -1.05 11.23
C ASP A 149 -18.62 -1.67 11.49
N LEU A 150 -18.22 -1.77 12.76
CA LEU A 150 -16.93 -2.34 13.15
C LEU A 150 -16.81 -3.83 12.78
N SER A 151 -17.92 -4.54 12.59
CA SER A 151 -17.93 -5.95 12.14
C SER A 151 -17.47 -6.13 10.69
N GLU A 152 -17.52 -5.09 9.87
CA GLU A 152 -17.01 -5.08 8.48
C GLU A 152 -15.53 -4.65 8.40
N VAL A 153 -14.97 -4.21 9.54
CA VAL A 153 -13.62 -3.66 9.64
C VAL A 153 -12.73 -4.61 10.42
N SER A 154 -11.56 -4.91 9.86
CA SER A 154 -10.49 -5.59 10.59
C SER A 154 -9.21 -4.77 10.56
N GLN A 155 -8.33 -5.00 11.52
CA GLN A 155 -7.05 -4.31 11.63
C GLN A 155 -5.94 -5.32 11.90
N THR A 156 -4.74 -5.04 11.40
CA THR A 156 -3.54 -5.73 11.88
C THR A 156 -3.13 -5.22 13.26
N GLN A 157 -2.23 -5.94 13.90
CA GLN A 157 -1.39 -5.34 14.94
C GLN A 157 -0.49 -4.23 14.37
N TYR A 158 0.14 -3.46 15.26
CA TYR A 158 1.22 -2.55 14.88
C TYR A 158 2.47 -3.33 14.45
N TYR A 159 3.17 -2.80 13.46
CA TYR A 159 4.48 -3.28 13.00
C TYR A 159 5.52 -2.18 13.15
N SER A 160 6.76 -2.56 13.45
CA SER A 160 7.86 -1.60 13.59
C SER A 160 8.65 -1.45 12.30
N ASN A 161 8.76 -0.22 11.81
CA ASN A 161 9.63 0.14 10.71
C ASN A 161 11.12 0.02 11.11
N LYS A 162 12.02 0.21 10.14
CA LYS A 162 13.47 0.12 10.37
C LYS A 162 14.01 1.23 11.29
N ASP A 163 13.32 2.36 11.32
CA ASP A 163 13.59 3.53 12.17
C ASP A 163 12.78 3.51 13.48
N PHE A 164 12.11 2.40 13.79
CA PHE A 164 11.27 2.20 14.96
C PHE A 164 9.97 3.03 15.01
N SER A 165 9.59 3.71 13.92
CA SER A 165 8.21 4.19 13.80
C SER A 165 7.25 3.00 13.61
N PHE A 166 5.95 3.24 13.69
CA PHE A 166 4.93 2.20 13.55
C PHE A 166 4.18 2.31 12.23
N ARG A 167 3.61 1.17 11.83
CA ARG A 167 2.64 1.03 10.75
C ARG A 167 1.51 0.07 11.13
N ILE A 168 0.33 0.28 10.57
CA ILE A 168 -0.86 -0.55 10.76
C ILE A 168 -1.71 -0.51 9.48
N SER A 169 -2.39 -1.62 9.18
CA SER A 169 -3.37 -1.68 8.09
C SER A 169 -4.76 -1.94 8.65
N SER A 170 -5.74 -1.16 8.20
CA SER A 170 -7.16 -1.43 8.40
C SER A 170 -7.80 -1.87 7.09
N TYR A 171 -8.64 -2.89 7.16
CA TYR A 171 -9.30 -3.52 6.02
C TYR A 171 -10.80 -3.33 6.16
N LEU A 172 -11.44 -2.89 5.07
CA LEU A 172 -12.89 -2.79 4.95
C LEU A 172 -13.35 -3.68 3.81
N GLU A 173 -14.14 -4.70 4.13
CA GLU A 173 -14.82 -5.51 3.12
C GLU A 173 -15.97 -4.72 2.50
N PHE A 174 -16.09 -4.73 1.17
CA PHE A 174 -17.16 -4.00 0.49
C PHE A 174 -17.47 -4.60 -0.88
N THR A 175 -18.67 -4.31 -1.38
CA THR A 175 -19.03 -4.53 -2.78
C THR A 175 -19.13 -3.17 -3.48
N PRO A 176 -18.24 -2.87 -4.45
CA PRO A 176 -18.19 -1.59 -5.12
C PRO A 176 -19.50 -1.21 -5.83
N GLN A 177 -19.96 0.01 -5.60
CA GLN A 177 -21.04 0.64 -6.35
C GLN A 177 -20.53 1.91 -7.05
N GLU A 178 -21.13 2.28 -8.18
CA GLU A 178 -20.56 3.31 -9.06
C GLU A 178 -20.41 4.69 -8.42
N SER A 179 -21.20 4.99 -7.39
CA SER A 179 -21.26 6.32 -6.74
C SER A 179 -20.80 6.32 -5.28
N ASP A 180 -20.25 5.20 -4.79
CA ASP A 180 -19.79 5.17 -3.41
C ASP A 180 -18.49 5.94 -3.22
N ILE A 181 -18.45 6.73 -2.14
CA ILE A 181 -17.26 7.40 -1.63
C ILE A 181 -16.94 6.82 -0.27
N TYR A 182 -15.76 6.24 -0.15
CA TYR A 182 -15.23 5.70 1.09
C TYR A 182 -14.22 6.68 1.69
N SER A 183 -14.10 6.71 3.01
CA SER A 183 -13.03 7.44 3.67
C SER A 183 -12.44 6.65 4.83
N CYS A 184 -11.14 6.79 5.03
CA CYS A 184 -10.43 6.36 6.24
C CYS A 184 -9.93 7.60 6.96
N SER A 185 -10.34 7.80 8.21
CA SER A 185 -9.86 8.87 9.07
C SER A 185 -8.99 8.31 10.19
N VAL A 186 -7.78 8.84 10.31
CA VAL A 186 -6.80 8.44 11.32
C VAL A 186 -6.65 9.55 12.35
N ASP A 187 -6.96 9.26 13.62
CA ASP A 187 -6.65 10.15 14.73
C ASP A 187 -5.36 9.73 15.43
N HIS A 188 -4.55 10.71 15.84
CA HIS A 188 -3.26 10.51 16.47
C HIS A 188 -2.85 11.76 17.24
N ILE A 189 -2.12 11.60 18.35
CA ILE A 189 -1.79 12.70 19.28
C ILE A 189 -1.01 13.87 18.64
N SER A 190 -0.35 13.62 17.50
CA SER A 190 0.41 14.63 16.77
C SER A 190 -0.43 15.47 15.81
N LEU A 191 -1.69 15.11 15.60
CA LEU A 191 -2.59 15.75 14.68
C LEU A 191 -3.54 16.69 15.44
N GLN A 192 -3.81 17.87 14.87
CA GLN A 192 -4.83 18.79 15.41
C GLN A 192 -6.25 18.39 14.99
N ALA A 193 -6.37 17.62 13.91
CA ALA A 193 -7.60 17.07 13.38
C ALA A 193 -7.28 15.74 12.67
N PRO A 194 -8.23 14.80 12.58
CA PRO A 194 -8.00 13.51 11.95
C PRO A 194 -7.49 13.62 10.51
N LEU A 195 -6.52 12.78 10.16
CA LEU A 195 -6.02 12.65 8.80
C LEU A 195 -6.98 11.78 7.98
N THR A 196 -7.87 12.43 7.24
CA THR A 196 -8.84 11.75 6.38
C THR A 196 -8.34 11.59 4.94
N LYS A 197 -8.41 10.37 4.43
CA LYS A 197 -8.25 10.06 3.01
C LYS A 197 -9.58 9.59 2.44
N PHE A 198 -9.86 10.02 1.23
CA PHE A 198 -11.05 9.62 0.48
C PHE A 198 -10.64 8.69 -0.65
N TRP A 199 -11.54 7.78 -0.96
CA TRP A 199 -11.40 6.85 -2.07
C TRP A 199 -12.75 6.70 -2.77
N SER A 200 -12.73 6.81 -4.10
CA SER A 200 -13.90 6.64 -4.96
C SER A 200 -13.43 6.07 -6.29
N LYS A 201 -14.23 5.22 -6.92
CA LYS A 201 -13.94 4.78 -8.30
C LYS A 201 -14.19 5.94 -9.26
N SER A 202 -13.14 6.50 -9.83
CA SER A 202 -13.28 7.36 -11.01
C SER A 202 -13.61 6.47 -12.19
N PHE A 203 -14.89 6.38 -12.57
CA PHE A 203 -15.20 5.97 -13.92
C PHE A 203 -14.69 7.08 -14.81
N GLU A 204 -13.55 6.86 -15.47
CA GLU A 204 -13.26 7.62 -16.67
C GLU A 204 -14.45 7.37 -17.59
N VAL A 205 -15.34 8.37 -17.68
CA VAL A 205 -16.30 8.45 -18.77
C VAL A 205 -15.41 8.36 -20.00
N HIS A 206 -15.39 7.19 -20.63
CA HIS A 206 -14.88 7.04 -21.98
C HIS A 206 -15.81 7.89 -22.84
N THR A 207 -15.58 9.20 -22.81
CA THR A 207 -15.89 10.05 -23.94
C THR A 207 -15.02 9.42 -25.00
N ASP A 208 -15.67 8.70 -25.91
CA ASP A 208 -15.05 7.96 -26.99
C ASP A 208 -14.16 8.94 -27.78
N HIS A 209 -12.94 9.10 -27.29
CA HIS A 209 -11.95 10.04 -27.81
C HIS A 209 -11.64 9.64 -29.25
N GLN A 210 -11.76 8.34 -29.55
CA GLN A 210 -11.74 7.78 -30.89
C GLN A 210 -12.88 8.29 -31.77
N ALA A 211 -14.13 8.36 -31.30
CA ALA A 211 -15.23 8.91 -32.09
C ALA A 211 -15.03 10.41 -32.40
N VAL A 212 -14.58 11.20 -31.42
CA VAL A 212 -14.32 12.64 -31.62
C VAL A 212 -13.14 12.86 -32.56
N GLU A 213 -12.04 12.13 -32.38
CA GLU A 213 -10.85 12.22 -33.24
C GLU A 213 -11.14 11.78 -34.68
N THR A 214 -11.92 10.70 -34.85
CA THR A 214 -12.38 10.24 -36.16
C THR A 214 -13.27 11.27 -36.85
N ALA A 215 -14.20 11.89 -36.11
CA ALA A 215 -15.09 12.92 -36.66
C ALA A 215 -14.32 14.17 -37.12
N VAL A 216 -13.32 14.62 -36.35
CA VAL A 216 -12.46 15.75 -36.72
C VAL A 216 -11.63 15.43 -37.96
N CYS A 217 -11.07 14.22 -38.05
CA CYS A 217 -10.29 13.79 -39.21
C CYS A 217 -11.15 13.73 -40.49
N VAL A 218 -12.32 13.11 -40.43
CA VAL A 218 -13.26 13.03 -41.57
C VAL A 218 -13.74 14.42 -41.98
N GLY A 219 -14.09 15.28 -41.01
CA GLY A 219 -14.49 16.66 -41.28
C GLY A 219 -13.39 17.47 -41.97
N GLY A 220 -12.14 17.33 -41.52
CA GLY A 220 -10.97 17.98 -42.13
C GLY A 220 -10.73 17.55 -43.57
N VAL A 221 -10.87 16.25 -43.87
CA VAL A 221 -10.72 15.72 -45.23
C VAL A 221 -11.79 16.27 -46.18
N ILE A 222 -13.05 16.31 -45.74
CA ILE A 222 -14.16 16.85 -46.55
C ILE A 222 -13.93 18.32 -46.88
N LEU A 223 -13.56 19.13 -45.88
CA LEU A 223 -13.26 20.55 -46.07
C LEU A 223 -12.08 20.77 -47.02
N GLY A 224 -11.02 19.96 -46.89
CA GLY A 224 -9.87 19.99 -47.79
C GLY A 224 -10.24 19.71 -49.24
N LEU A 225 -11.06 18.68 -49.49
CA LEU A 225 -11.54 18.34 -50.84
C LEU A 225 -12.37 19.47 -51.45
N ILE A 226 -13.27 20.09 -50.68
CA ILE A 226 -14.06 21.25 -51.13
C ILE A 226 -13.13 22.41 -51.51
N GLY A 227 -12.08 22.66 -50.72
CA GLY A 227 -11.06 23.66 -51.03
C GLY A 227 -10.33 23.41 -52.35
N VAL A 228 -9.97 22.15 -52.64
CA VAL A 228 -9.31 21.77 -53.90
C VAL A 228 -10.24 21.97 -55.10
N PHE A 229 -11.49 21.50 -55.01
CA PHE A 229 -12.47 21.67 -56.10
C PHE A 229 -12.77 23.14 -56.38
N THR A 230 -12.98 23.95 -55.33
CA THR A 230 -13.23 25.38 -55.49
C THR A 230 -12.00 26.11 -56.06
N GLY A 231 -10.79 25.79 -55.60
CA GLY A 231 -9.55 26.33 -56.14
C GLY A 231 -9.34 26.00 -57.62
N LEU A 232 -9.51 24.74 -58.02
CA LEU A 232 -9.43 24.30 -59.43
C LEU A 232 -10.44 25.05 -60.30
N TRP A 233 -11.66 25.25 -59.81
CA TRP A 233 -12.69 26.01 -60.52
C TRP A 233 -12.27 27.45 -60.78
N PHE A 234 -11.73 28.14 -59.77
CA PHE A 234 -11.22 29.51 -59.92
C PHE A 234 -10.05 29.60 -60.89
N ILE A 235 -9.10 28.65 -60.84
CA ILE A 235 -7.95 28.60 -61.77
C ILE A 235 -8.43 28.39 -63.22
N ILE A 236 -9.35 27.45 -63.45
CA ILE A 236 -9.91 27.19 -64.79
C ILE A 236 -10.66 28.43 -65.30
N LYS A 237 -11.42 29.10 -64.44
CA LYS A 237 -12.14 30.34 -64.80
C LYS A 237 -11.17 31.48 -65.11
N ALA A 238 -10.10 31.64 -64.34
CA ALA A 238 -9.06 32.64 -64.58
C ALA A 238 -8.31 32.39 -65.90
N ASN A 239 -7.94 31.13 -66.19
CA ASN A 239 -7.29 30.77 -67.45
C ASN A 239 -8.19 31.02 -68.67
N LYS A 240 -9.50 30.80 -68.55
CA LYS A 240 -10.47 31.13 -69.62
C LYS A 240 -10.62 32.64 -69.85
N SER A 241 -10.51 33.44 -68.80
CA SER A 241 -10.56 34.92 -68.91
C SER A 241 -9.29 35.54 -69.49
N CYS A 242 -8.14 34.86 -69.45
CA CYS A 242 -6.89 35.32 -70.07
C CYS A 242 -6.77 34.99 -71.57
N GLN A 243 -7.74 34.28 -72.16
CA GLN A 243 -7.75 33.88 -73.58
C GLN A 243 -8.79 34.64 -74.44
N THR A 244 -9.37 35.72 -73.92
CA THR A 244 -10.24 36.68 -74.63
C THR A 244 -9.68 38.08 -74.52
#